data_AF-A0A6B1BR70-F1
#
_entry.id   AF-A0A6B1BR70-F1
#
_cell.length_a   1.000
_cell.length_b   1.000
_cell.length_c   1.000
_cell.angle_alpha   90.00
_cell.angle_beta   90.00
_cell.angle_gamma   90.00
#
_symmetry.space_group_name_H-M   'P 1'
#
loop_
_entity.id
_entity.type
_entity.pdbx_description
1 polymer ?
#
loop_
_entity_poly.entity_id
_entity_poly.type
_entity_poly.pdbx_seq_one_letter_code
_entity_poly.pdbx_strand_id
1 'polypeptide(L)'
;MRWLVGPMIALLPHVGMAAQLSGFYKGFSVAFDSPQVGVPIKGMVSNRLRFNLANSFSEHISVDLAYDFILRIQDSTLFENQAEILTIDPHDYRVADLESPIYPGDNDPIGSVGVFQNFDRANVTARLSFADVIVGRQAIAWGSARVVNPTDVIAPFTYSELDTEDRSGVDAVRVRVPIGALSEVDVGYVFGRDFAVDRSAFFTRGQFNVSETDMSPLLVRFREQLLFGIDVARGIGSVGAWIEGARVFSMGRDANDYFRVSTGMDYSFGGETYGFIEYHFNGAGVRDPEDYLVNLNRPTYRDAAVYLMGAHYFALGATHQLTPLVALSGQFLANVTDSSFFFAPAIEYNIEQDFYLSGGAFIGIGDRPQGEHFQSEFGGYSNILFFSFRIYY
;
A
#
# COMPACT_ATOMS: atom_id res chain seq x y z
N MET A 1 1.82 1.79 30.98
CA MET A 1 2.69 1.70 29.77
C MET A 1 3.31 3.07 29.46
N ARG A 2 4.04 3.67 30.42
CA ARG A 2 4.47 5.08 30.38
C ARG A 2 5.99 5.28 30.15
N TRP A 3 6.73 4.23 29.82
CA TRP A 3 8.20 4.21 29.95
C TRP A 3 9.01 3.91 28.68
N LEU A 4 8.38 3.79 27.49
CA LEU A 4 9.13 3.53 26.24
C LEU A 4 9.13 4.67 25.22
N VAL A 5 8.27 5.68 25.36
CA VAL A 5 8.29 6.90 24.50
C VAL A 5 9.25 7.98 25.05
N GLY A 6 9.71 7.82 26.29
CA GLY A 6 10.48 8.81 27.04
C GLY A 6 11.93 9.09 26.59
N PRO A 7 12.72 8.16 26.02
CA PRO A 7 14.12 8.46 25.73
C PRO A 7 14.42 8.96 24.31
N MET A 8 13.50 8.85 23.33
CA MET A 8 13.81 9.27 21.95
C MET A 8 13.68 10.78 21.69
N ILE A 9 12.95 11.52 22.53
CA ILE A 9 12.76 12.98 22.37
C ILE A 9 13.91 13.78 23.03
N ALA A 10 14.77 13.15 23.84
CA ALA A 10 15.80 13.85 24.63
C ALA A 10 17.18 14.03 23.94
N LEU A 11 17.32 13.73 22.65
CA LEU A 11 18.61 13.79 21.92
C LEU A 11 18.82 15.02 21.03
N LEU A 12 18.01 16.08 21.18
CA LEU A 12 18.18 17.33 20.42
C LEU A 12 19.02 18.42 21.15
N PRO A 13 20.33 18.22 21.37
CA PRO A 13 21.23 19.38 21.41
C PRO A 13 22.25 19.42 20.27
N HIS A 14 22.42 18.37 19.46
CA HIS A 14 23.41 18.35 18.38
C HIS A 14 22.80 17.84 17.07
N VAL A 15 22.09 18.74 16.38
CA VAL A 15 21.75 18.56 14.96
C VAL A 15 23.07 18.43 14.20
N GLY A 16 23.32 17.25 13.63
CA GLY A 16 24.52 16.96 12.83
C GLY A 16 24.59 17.80 11.56
N MET A 17 25.71 17.73 10.84
CA MET A 17 26.05 18.63 9.72
C MET A 17 25.09 18.58 8.51
N ALA A 18 24.05 17.74 8.49
CA ALA A 18 23.12 17.61 7.36
C ALA A 18 21.72 17.12 7.77
N ALA A 19 21.03 17.87 8.63
CA ALA A 19 19.61 17.61 8.88
C ALA A 19 18.75 18.19 7.75
N GLN A 20 17.85 17.37 7.21
CA GLN A 20 16.88 17.74 6.19
C GLN A 20 15.48 17.60 6.78
N LEU A 21 14.76 18.72 6.80
CA LEU A 21 13.32 18.76 7.06
C LEU A 21 12.62 18.80 5.71
N SER A 22 11.63 17.93 5.54
CA SER A 22 10.72 17.93 4.39
C SER A 22 9.34 17.48 4.82
N GLY A 23 8.39 17.45 3.90
CA GLY A 23 7.08 16.88 4.19
C GLY A 23 6.05 17.26 3.17
N PHE A 24 4.79 17.19 3.58
CA PHE A 24 3.69 17.63 2.75
C PHE A 24 2.47 18.04 3.57
N TYR A 25 1.58 18.76 2.88
CA TYR A 25 0.20 18.95 3.26
C TYR A 25 -0.69 18.47 2.11
N LYS A 26 -1.51 17.45 2.37
CA LYS A 26 -2.45 16.87 1.39
C LYS A 26 -3.87 17.03 1.90
N GLY A 27 -4.76 17.55 1.05
CA GLY A 27 -6.20 17.60 1.31
C GLY A 27 -6.95 16.73 0.31
N PHE A 28 -7.93 15.96 0.79
CA PHE A 28 -8.80 15.11 -0.01
C PHE A 28 -10.25 15.40 0.37
N SER A 29 -11.09 15.66 -0.63
CA SER A 29 -12.54 15.73 -0.53
C SER A 29 -13.12 14.57 -1.32
N VAL A 30 -13.85 13.68 -0.65
CA VAL A 30 -14.29 12.40 -1.18
C VAL A 30 -15.79 12.25 -0.95
N ALA A 31 -16.49 11.79 -1.98
CA ALA A 31 -17.89 11.37 -1.90
C ALA A 31 -17.99 9.87 -2.20
N PHE A 32 -18.74 9.15 -1.37
CA PHE A 32 -18.96 7.71 -1.46
C PHE A 32 -20.41 7.44 -1.82
N ASP A 33 -20.62 6.76 -2.94
CA ASP A 33 -21.91 6.26 -3.39
C ASP A 33 -21.95 4.74 -3.20
N SER A 34 -22.73 4.32 -2.20
CA SER A 34 -22.81 2.92 -1.78
C SER A 34 -23.44 2.04 -2.87
N PRO A 35 -22.98 0.78 -3.01
CA PRO A 35 -23.62 -0.17 -3.91
C PRO A 35 -25.01 -0.61 -3.43
N GLN A 36 -25.36 -0.35 -2.16
CA GLN A 36 -26.65 -0.72 -1.58
C GLN A 36 -27.73 0.33 -1.87
N VAL A 37 -28.88 -0.13 -2.34
CA VAL A 37 -30.01 0.73 -2.68
C VAL A 37 -30.56 1.45 -1.45
N GLY A 38 -30.73 2.77 -1.56
CA GLY A 38 -31.34 3.60 -0.51
C GLY A 38 -30.37 4.10 0.56
N VAL A 39 -29.08 3.74 0.47
CA VAL A 39 -28.04 4.35 1.30
C VAL A 39 -27.69 5.73 0.71
N PRO A 40 -27.75 6.82 1.49
CA PRO A 40 -27.41 8.14 1.01
C PRO A 40 -25.91 8.26 0.71
N ILE A 41 -25.55 9.14 -0.23
CA ILE A 41 -24.16 9.48 -0.50
C ILE A 41 -23.52 10.07 0.76
N LYS A 42 -22.36 9.56 1.13
CA LYS A 42 -21.58 10.04 2.28
C LYS A 42 -20.39 10.85 1.81
N GLY A 43 -19.96 11.80 2.64
CA GLY A 43 -18.81 12.66 2.35
C GLY A 43 -17.71 12.53 3.38
N MET A 44 -16.47 12.73 2.95
CA MET A 44 -15.29 12.86 3.79
C MET A 44 -14.39 13.97 3.26
N VAL A 45 -13.87 14.80 4.15
CA VAL A 45 -12.77 15.72 3.90
C VAL A 45 -11.64 15.34 4.85
N SER A 46 -10.46 15.04 4.32
CA SER A 46 -9.27 14.67 5.09
C SER A 46 -8.12 15.61 4.75
N ASN A 47 -7.49 16.18 5.78
CA ASN A 47 -6.32 17.04 5.65
C ASN A 47 -5.18 16.41 6.43
N ARG A 48 -4.14 15.96 5.73
CA ARG A 48 -2.97 15.28 6.27
C ARG A 48 -1.76 16.19 6.17
N LEU A 49 -1.17 16.51 7.32
CA LEU A 49 0.09 17.22 7.44
C LEU A 49 1.15 16.24 7.88
N ARG A 50 2.19 16.04 7.07
CA ARG A 50 3.32 15.18 7.38
C ARG A 50 4.59 15.98 7.54
N PHE A 51 5.37 15.65 8.56
CA PHE A 51 6.72 16.14 8.77
C PHE A 51 7.71 14.97 8.67
N ASN A 52 8.75 15.13 7.87
CA ASN A 52 9.85 14.18 7.72
C ASN A 52 11.14 14.85 8.19
N LEU A 53 11.91 14.16 9.02
CA LEU A 53 13.23 14.58 9.46
C LEU A 53 14.23 13.46 9.17
N ALA A 54 15.13 13.72 8.21
CA ALA A 54 16.28 12.88 7.95
C ALA A 54 17.55 13.56 8.46
N ASN A 55 18.41 12.83 9.16
CA ASN A 55 19.68 13.37 9.64
C ASN A 55 20.79 12.31 9.59
N SER A 56 21.96 12.70 9.09
CA SER A 56 23.18 11.89 9.19
C SER A 56 24.07 12.43 10.30
N PHE A 57 24.20 11.68 11.39
CA PHE A 57 25.07 12.03 12.51
C PHE A 57 26.55 11.79 12.19
N SER A 58 26.82 10.83 11.30
CA SER A 58 28.13 10.54 10.73
C SER A 58 27.95 9.85 9.36
N GLU A 59 29.04 9.51 8.69
CA GLU A 59 28.99 8.68 7.47
C GLU A 59 28.39 7.28 7.77
N HIS A 60 28.52 6.80 9.01
CA HIS A 60 28.09 5.47 9.42
C HIS A 60 26.70 5.41 10.05
N ILE A 61 26.11 6.54 10.45
CA ILE A 61 24.84 6.53 11.20
C ILE A 61 23.91 7.62 10.67
N SER A 62 22.71 7.21 10.25
CA SER A 62 21.62 8.12 9.91
C SER A 62 20.33 7.73 10.62
N VAL A 63 19.44 8.71 10.76
CA VAL A 63 18.11 8.57 11.36
C VAL A 63 17.07 9.16 10.42
N ASP A 64 15.92 8.49 10.34
CA ASP A 64 14.74 8.92 9.60
C ASP A 64 13.51 8.88 10.52
N LEU A 65 12.81 10.01 10.58
CA LEU A 65 11.62 10.21 11.40
C LEU A 65 10.51 10.79 10.54
N ALA A 66 9.28 10.31 10.73
CA ALA A 66 8.12 10.87 10.05
C ALA A 66 6.90 10.85 10.96
N TYR A 67 6.18 11.96 11.01
CA TYR A 67 4.98 12.12 11.82
C TYR A 67 3.86 12.76 11.00
N ASP A 68 2.70 12.11 11.00
CA ASP A 68 1.47 12.58 10.37
C ASP A 68 0.50 13.11 11.43
N PHE A 69 -0.12 14.24 11.12
CA PHE A 69 -1.29 14.78 11.78
C PHE A 69 -2.43 14.88 10.77
N ILE A 70 -3.58 14.27 11.07
CA ILE A 70 -4.70 14.18 10.13
C ILE A 70 -5.96 14.75 10.78
N LEU A 71 -6.51 15.80 10.17
CA LEU A 71 -7.84 16.30 10.49
C LEU A 71 -8.84 15.75 9.48
N ARG A 72 -9.87 15.06 9.95
CA ARG A 72 -10.92 14.48 9.13
C ARG A 72 -12.28 15.01 9.53
N ILE A 73 -13.08 15.39 8.55
CA ILE A 73 -14.50 15.71 8.70
C ILE A 73 -15.27 14.76 7.81
N GLN A 74 -16.14 13.92 8.36
CA GLN A 74 -16.87 12.90 7.61
C GLN A 74 -18.26 12.63 8.18
N ASP A 75 -19.08 11.91 7.43
CA ASP A 75 -20.31 11.34 7.96
C ASP A 75 -20.00 10.48 9.21
N SER A 76 -20.76 10.64 10.29
CA SER A 76 -20.48 9.98 11.57
C SER A 76 -20.49 8.45 11.45
N THR A 77 -21.32 7.91 10.56
CA THR A 77 -21.43 6.47 10.33
C THR A 77 -20.15 5.86 9.74
N LEU A 78 -19.29 6.66 9.11
CA LEU A 78 -17.99 6.21 8.59
C LEU A 78 -16.95 6.00 9.70
N PHE A 79 -17.17 6.52 10.91
CA PHE A 79 -16.33 6.15 12.06
C PHE A 79 -16.69 4.78 12.63
N GLU A 80 -17.95 4.37 12.49
CA GLU A 80 -18.48 3.11 13.02
C GLU A 80 -18.36 1.96 12.00
N ASN A 81 -18.63 2.24 10.72
CA ASN A 81 -18.69 1.25 9.66
C ASN A 81 -17.64 1.53 8.58
N GLN A 82 -16.40 1.10 8.81
CA GLN A 82 -15.33 1.14 7.80
C GLN A 82 -15.50 0.10 6.69
N ALA A 83 -16.51 -0.79 6.78
CA ALA A 83 -16.78 -1.85 5.81
C ALA A 83 -17.09 -1.35 4.39
N GLU A 84 -17.40 -0.06 4.21
CA GLU A 84 -17.59 0.57 2.89
C GLU A 84 -16.26 0.81 2.15
N ILE A 85 -15.11 0.64 2.83
CA ILE A 85 -13.76 0.77 2.29
C ILE A 85 -13.02 -0.55 2.56
N LEU A 86 -12.74 -1.33 1.52
CA LEU A 86 -11.84 -2.47 1.63
C LEU A 86 -10.43 -1.94 1.91
N THR A 87 -10.05 -1.95 3.18
CA THR A 87 -8.70 -1.59 3.63
C THR A 87 -8.03 -2.82 4.21
N ILE A 88 -6.72 -2.91 3.98
CA ILE A 88 -5.85 -3.84 4.70
C ILE A 88 -5.29 -3.01 5.84
N ASP A 89 -5.41 -3.46 7.09
CA ASP A 89 -4.78 -2.75 8.21
C ASP A 89 -3.26 -3.01 8.19
N PRO A 90 -2.43 -2.02 7.84
CA PRO A 90 -0.99 -2.21 7.77
C PRO A 90 -0.31 -2.09 9.15
N HIS A 91 -1.05 -1.73 10.21
CA HIS A 91 -0.51 -1.49 11.56
C HIS A 91 -0.29 -2.77 12.38
N ASP A 92 -0.63 -3.94 11.84
CA ASP A 92 -0.43 -5.22 12.52
C ASP A 92 1.07 -5.56 12.73
N TYR A 93 1.95 -5.00 11.90
CA TYR A 93 3.40 -5.11 12.01
C TYR A 93 4.05 -3.95 12.78
N ARG A 94 3.34 -3.42 13.76
CA ARG A 94 3.87 -2.42 14.70
C ARG A 94 3.82 -2.97 16.12
N VAL A 95 4.96 -2.97 16.79
CA VAL A 95 5.12 -3.47 18.16
C VAL A 95 4.19 -2.73 19.10
N ALA A 96 4.20 -1.41 19.01
CA ALA A 96 3.33 -0.51 19.75
C ALA A 96 3.04 0.70 18.87
N ASP A 97 1.88 1.32 19.06
CA ASP A 97 1.55 2.56 18.35
C ASP A 97 0.98 3.61 19.29
N LEU A 98 0.97 4.86 18.80
CA LEU A 98 0.29 5.94 19.49
C LEU A 98 -1.22 5.68 19.47
N GLU A 99 -1.90 6.04 20.56
CA GLU A 99 -3.37 6.05 20.58
C GLU A 99 -3.88 6.99 19.47
N SER A 100 -4.73 6.45 18.60
CA SER A 100 -5.30 7.13 17.45
C SER A 100 -6.72 6.58 17.24
N PRO A 101 -7.74 7.43 17.03
CA PRO A 101 -7.69 8.89 16.95
C PRO A 101 -7.30 9.58 18.27
N ILE A 102 -6.81 10.82 18.16
CA ILE A 102 -6.70 11.78 19.29
C ILE A 102 -8.10 12.25 19.72
N TYR A 103 -9.00 12.42 18.75
CA TYR A 103 -10.40 12.80 18.94
C TYR A 103 -11.27 12.17 17.84
N PRO A 104 -12.48 11.67 18.12
CA PRO A 104 -13.07 11.47 19.45
C PRO A 104 -12.29 10.40 20.24
N GLY A 105 -12.08 10.62 21.54
CA GLY A 105 -11.58 9.58 22.44
C GLY A 105 -12.69 8.60 22.84
N ASP A 106 -12.34 7.57 23.61
CA ASP A 106 -13.26 6.46 23.98
C ASP A 106 -14.60 6.90 24.60
N ASN A 107 -14.62 8.08 25.26
CA ASN A 107 -15.81 8.60 25.94
C ASN A 107 -16.45 9.80 25.23
N ASP A 108 -15.90 10.23 24.09
CA ASP A 108 -16.43 11.36 23.34
C ASP A 108 -17.59 10.89 22.45
N PRO A 109 -18.63 11.71 22.26
CA PRO A 109 -19.68 11.38 21.31
C PRO A 109 -19.10 11.32 19.89
N ILE A 110 -19.45 10.28 19.14
CA ILE A 110 -19.06 10.15 17.73
C ILE A 110 -19.79 11.23 16.93
N GLY A 111 -19.07 12.30 16.63
CA GLY A 111 -19.50 13.38 15.75
C GLY A 111 -18.96 13.21 14.34
N SER A 112 -19.00 14.30 13.57
CA SER A 112 -18.46 14.32 12.21
C SER A 112 -16.98 14.67 12.12
N VAL A 113 -16.30 14.96 13.24
CA VAL A 113 -14.91 15.43 13.25
C VAL A 113 -14.03 14.40 13.94
N GLY A 114 -12.90 14.07 13.31
CA GLY A 114 -11.86 13.22 13.86
C GLY A 114 -10.49 13.85 13.69
N VAL A 115 -9.64 13.71 14.70
CA VAL A 115 -8.23 14.11 14.68
C VAL A 115 -7.41 12.86 14.93
N PHE A 116 -6.47 12.56 14.04
CA PHE A 116 -5.63 11.37 14.11
C PHE A 116 -4.16 11.76 14.08
N GLN A 117 -3.35 10.86 14.61
CA GLN A 117 -1.90 10.92 14.52
C GLN A 117 -1.36 9.59 14.02
N ASN A 118 -0.20 9.65 13.37
CA ASN A 118 0.55 8.47 12.98
C ASN A 118 2.05 8.77 12.99
N PHE A 119 2.79 8.07 13.84
CA PHE A 119 4.25 8.12 13.81
C PHE A 119 4.75 7.07 12.82
N ASP A 120 4.93 7.47 11.57
CA ASP A 120 5.05 6.55 10.44
C ASP A 120 6.48 6.06 10.17
N ARG A 121 7.50 6.83 10.59
CA ARG A 121 8.91 6.44 10.48
C ARG A 121 9.65 6.77 11.76
N ALA A 122 10.51 5.84 12.15
CA ALA A 122 11.39 5.97 13.30
C ALA A 122 12.48 4.90 13.20
N ASN A 123 13.44 5.10 12.30
CA ASN A 123 14.51 4.13 12.09
C ASN A 123 15.89 4.75 12.17
N VAL A 124 16.84 3.90 12.55
CA VAL A 124 18.27 4.18 12.54
C VAL A 124 18.91 3.23 11.54
N THR A 125 19.76 3.78 10.68
CA THR A 125 20.58 3.01 9.74
C THR A 125 22.04 3.12 10.14
N ALA A 126 22.65 1.98 10.42
CA ALA A 126 24.08 1.83 10.63
C ALA A 126 24.73 1.28 9.36
N ARG A 127 25.58 2.07 8.71
CA ARG A 127 26.30 1.72 7.48
C ARG A 127 27.66 1.14 7.81
N LEU A 128 27.80 -0.17 7.63
CA LEU A 128 29.04 -0.91 7.77
C LEU A 128 29.73 -1.03 6.41
N SER A 129 31.01 -1.44 6.40
CA SER A 129 31.76 -1.61 5.14
C SER A 129 31.19 -2.71 4.23
N PHE A 130 30.36 -3.62 4.76
CA PHE A 130 29.84 -4.79 4.06
C PHE A 130 28.31 -4.92 4.12
N ALA A 131 27.61 -4.06 4.87
CA ALA A 131 26.17 -4.15 5.05
C ALA A 131 25.58 -2.86 5.65
N ASP A 132 24.31 -2.61 5.36
CA ASP A 132 23.49 -1.64 6.10
C ASP A 132 22.58 -2.37 7.08
N VAL A 133 22.61 -1.97 8.35
CA VAL A 133 21.73 -2.48 9.40
C VAL A 133 20.69 -1.42 9.72
N ILE A 134 19.41 -1.73 9.52
CA ILE A 134 18.30 -0.80 9.69
C ILE A 134 17.41 -1.30 10.82
N VAL A 135 17.20 -0.49 11.85
CA VAL A 135 16.41 -0.84 13.03
C VAL A 135 15.35 0.22 13.29
N GLY A 136 14.10 -0.22 13.46
CA GLY A 136 12.97 0.63 13.82
C GLY A 136 11.86 0.63 12.77
N ARG A 137 11.03 1.66 12.80
CA ARG A 137 9.85 1.79 11.93
C ARG A 137 10.23 2.30 10.55
N GLN A 138 9.93 1.52 9.52
CA GLN A 138 10.37 1.74 8.15
C GLN A 138 9.37 1.17 7.14
N ALA A 139 9.33 1.69 5.92
CA ALA A 139 8.55 1.06 4.85
C ALA A 139 9.32 -0.12 4.25
N ILE A 140 8.57 -1.20 3.97
CA ILE A 140 9.05 -2.37 3.25
C ILE A 140 8.02 -2.68 2.17
N ALA A 141 8.49 -2.82 0.93
CA ALA A 141 7.64 -3.08 -0.23
C ALA A 141 8.42 -3.83 -1.28
N TRP A 142 7.72 -4.70 -2.00
CA TRP A 142 8.29 -5.53 -3.05
C TRP A 142 7.34 -5.61 -4.25
N GLY A 143 7.83 -6.21 -5.33
CA GLY A 143 7.07 -6.42 -6.56
C GLY A 143 7.32 -5.34 -7.61
N SER A 144 7.24 -5.75 -8.86
CA SER A 144 7.41 -4.88 -10.03
C SER A 144 6.13 -4.66 -10.82
N ALA A 145 5.08 -5.43 -10.52
CA ALA A 145 3.78 -5.26 -11.15
C ALA A 145 3.16 -3.87 -10.91
N ARG A 146 2.33 -3.41 -11.84
CA ARG A 146 1.74 -2.06 -11.86
C ARG A 146 0.40 -1.99 -11.14
N VAL A 147 -0.31 -3.11 -11.02
CA VAL A 147 -1.67 -3.14 -10.44
C VAL A 147 -1.74 -4.04 -9.23
N VAL A 148 -1.26 -5.28 -9.33
CA VAL A 148 -1.28 -6.23 -8.20
C VAL A 148 0.09 -6.86 -8.03
N ASN A 149 0.66 -6.77 -6.83
CA ASN A 149 1.95 -7.35 -6.47
C ASN A 149 1.78 -8.62 -5.60
N PRO A 150 1.76 -9.84 -6.18
CA PRO A 150 1.68 -11.10 -5.44
C PRO A 150 2.70 -11.30 -4.31
N THR A 151 3.86 -10.67 -4.40
CA THR A 151 4.97 -10.79 -3.45
C THR A 151 4.93 -9.75 -2.33
N ASP A 152 4.14 -8.68 -2.50
CA ASP A 152 3.96 -7.65 -1.47
C ASP A 152 2.93 -8.10 -0.43
N VAL A 153 3.41 -8.67 0.68
CA VAL A 153 2.56 -9.27 1.73
C VAL A 153 2.70 -8.61 3.11
N ILE A 154 3.54 -7.57 3.21
CA ILE A 154 3.80 -6.90 4.50
C ILE A 154 2.86 -5.71 4.68
N ALA A 155 2.88 -4.76 3.74
CA ALA A 155 2.02 -3.58 3.76
C ALA A 155 1.68 -3.16 2.32
N PRO A 156 0.94 -4.00 1.56
CA PRO A 156 0.56 -3.67 0.20
C PRO A 156 -0.50 -2.58 0.16
N PHE A 157 -0.51 -1.84 -0.94
CA PHE A 157 -1.65 -0.99 -1.25
C PHE A 157 -2.78 -1.82 -1.83
N THR A 158 -4.00 -1.43 -1.49
CA THR A 158 -5.17 -1.86 -2.25
C THR A 158 -5.27 -1.01 -3.52
N TYR A 159 -5.97 -1.54 -4.52
CA TYR A 159 -6.11 -0.85 -5.80
C TYR A 159 -7.02 0.40 -5.76
N SER A 160 -7.80 0.58 -4.69
CA SER A 160 -8.65 1.74 -4.44
C SER A 160 -8.01 2.77 -3.51
N GLU A 161 -6.73 2.60 -3.18
CA GLU A 161 -5.98 3.55 -2.34
C GLU A 161 -5.77 4.86 -3.11
N LEU A 162 -6.16 5.98 -2.51
CA LEU A 162 -6.00 7.31 -3.11
C LEU A 162 -4.58 7.85 -2.93
N ASP A 163 -3.94 7.57 -1.80
CA ASP A 163 -2.62 8.08 -1.44
C ASP A 163 -1.60 6.93 -1.42
N THR A 164 -1.05 6.61 -2.59
CA THR A 164 -0.06 5.53 -2.77
C THR A 164 1.40 6.01 -2.66
N GLU A 165 1.62 7.29 -2.34
CA GLU A 165 2.96 7.86 -2.24
C GLU A 165 3.73 7.36 -1.01
N ASP A 166 3.01 7.12 0.09
CA ASP A 166 3.60 6.73 1.36
C ASP A 166 3.07 5.39 1.84
N ARG A 167 3.93 4.38 1.79
CA ARG A 167 3.64 3.09 2.40
C ARG A 167 3.70 3.19 3.91
N SER A 168 2.78 2.50 4.58
CA SER A 168 2.77 2.43 6.03
C SER A 168 4.05 1.81 6.58
N GLY A 169 4.59 2.42 7.64
CA GLY A 169 5.78 1.90 8.29
C GLY A 169 5.50 0.65 9.11
N VAL A 170 6.43 -0.29 9.10
CA VAL A 170 6.46 -1.49 9.94
C VAL A 170 7.68 -1.47 10.84
N ASP A 171 7.57 -2.03 12.04
CA ASP A 171 8.67 -2.12 12.99
C ASP A 171 9.53 -3.34 12.63
N ALA A 172 10.79 -3.12 12.27
CA ALA A 172 11.65 -4.20 11.77
C ALA A 172 13.14 -4.00 12.12
N VAL A 173 13.87 -5.11 12.09
CA VAL A 173 15.33 -5.15 11.97
C VAL A 173 15.67 -5.76 10.61
N ARG A 174 16.51 -5.08 9.84
CA ARG A 174 16.96 -5.52 8.51
C ARG A 174 18.46 -5.42 8.36
N VAL A 175 19.01 -6.31 7.55
CA VAL A 175 20.41 -6.29 7.11
C VAL A 175 20.43 -6.40 5.60
N ARG A 176 20.95 -5.36 4.95
CA ARG A 176 21.10 -5.27 3.50
C ARG A 176 22.57 -5.41 3.15
N VAL A 177 22.91 -6.47 2.43
CA VAL A 177 24.28 -6.81 2.05
C VAL A 177 24.46 -6.56 0.56
N PRO A 178 25.17 -5.51 0.13
CA PRO A 178 25.51 -5.33 -1.27
C PRO A 178 26.47 -6.44 -1.72
N ILE A 179 26.11 -7.14 -2.80
CA ILE A 179 26.88 -8.28 -3.34
C ILE A 179 27.39 -8.02 -4.77
N GLY A 180 27.16 -6.82 -5.30
CA GLY A 180 27.64 -6.40 -6.61
C GLY A 180 27.02 -5.07 -7.04
N ALA A 181 27.30 -4.68 -8.29
CA ALA A 181 26.60 -3.56 -8.90
C ALA A 181 25.11 -3.92 -9.04
N LEU A 182 24.22 -3.10 -8.49
CA LEU A 182 22.75 -3.29 -8.54
C LEU A 182 22.27 -4.63 -7.94
N SER A 183 23.10 -5.28 -7.12
CA SER A 183 22.76 -6.59 -6.53
C SER A 183 22.92 -6.57 -5.01
N GLU A 184 21.92 -7.12 -4.31
CA GLU A 184 21.81 -7.06 -2.86
C GLU A 184 21.11 -8.31 -2.31
N VAL A 185 21.49 -8.72 -1.09
CA VAL A 185 20.69 -9.62 -0.26
C VAL A 185 20.13 -8.84 0.92
N ASP A 186 18.81 -8.86 1.08
CA ASP A 186 18.08 -8.20 2.17
C ASP A 186 17.41 -9.25 3.04
N VAL A 187 17.78 -9.28 4.32
CA VAL A 187 17.22 -10.17 5.33
C VAL A 187 16.60 -9.34 6.43
N GLY A 188 15.39 -9.67 6.85
CA GLY A 188 14.72 -8.92 7.88
C GLY A 188 13.79 -9.72 8.75
N TYR A 189 13.59 -9.21 9.96
CA TYR A 189 12.55 -9.63 10.89
C TYR A 189 11.62 -8.43 11.15
N VAL A 190 10.35 -8.61 10.84
CA VAL A 190 9.27 -7.64 11.03
C VAL A 190 8.47 -8.05 12.25
N PHE A 191 8.36 -7.15 13.22
CA PHE A 191 7.74 -7.46 14.50
C PHE A 191 6.23 -7.22 14.45
N GLY A 192 5.47 -8.19 14.96
CA GLY A 192 4.06 -8.01 15.25
C GLY A 192 3.84 -7.23 16.55
N ARG A 193 2.59 -6.80 16.76
CA ARG A 193 2.13 -6.17 18.00
C ARG A 193 2.60 -6.92 19.26
N ASP A 194 3.04 -6.18 20.26
CA ASP A 194 3.56 -6.68 21.54
C ASP A 194 4.71 -7.69 21.40
N PHE A 195 5.47 -7.63 20.28
CA PHE A 195 6.49 -8.62 19.91
C PHE A 195 5.95 -10.06 19.78
N ALA A 196 4.66 -10.21 19.48
CA ALA A 196 4.03 -11.51 19.29
C ALA A 196 4.62 -12.22 18.06
N VAL A 197 5.26 -13.38 18.29
CA VAL A 197 5.99 -14.13 17.26
C VAL A 197 5.04 -14.68 16.18
N ASP A 198 3.84 -15.09 16.57
CA ASP A 198 2.76 -15.56 15.70
C ASP A 198 2.19 -14.46 14.80
N ARG A 199 2.47 -13.19 15.11
CA ARG A 199 2.11 -12.02 14.29
C ARG A 199 3.30 -11.38 13.59
N SER A 200 4.49 -11.94 13.76
CA SER A 200 5.72 -11.43 13.16
C SER A 200 5.99 -12.09 11.82
N ALA A 201 6.89 -11.49 11.04
CA ALA A 201 7.35 -12.03 9.78
C ALA A 201 8.88 -12.05 9.69
N PHE A 202 9.41 -13.03 8.99
CA PHE A 202 10.80 -13.09 8.59
C PHE A 202 10.87 -13.15 7.07
N PHE A 203 11.82 -12.44 6.47
CA PHE A 203 12.03 -12.52 5.03
C PHE A 203 13.50 -12.60 4.66
N THR A 204 13.74 -13.16 3.48
CA THR A 204 15.01 -13.12 2.77
C THR A 204 14.71 -12.83 1.31
N ARG A 205 15.26 -11.74 0.80
CA ARG A 205 15.12 -11.29 -0.58
C ARG A 205 16.49 -11.18 -1.22
N GLY A 206 16.62 -11.70 -2.43
CA GLY A 206 17.73 -11.34 -3.31
C GLY A 206 17.26 -10.29 -4.31
N GLN A 207 18.17 -9.43 -4.75
CA GLN A 207 18.00 -8.58 -5.91
C GLN A 207 19.26 -8.74 -6.76
N PHE A 208 19.09 -9.11 -8.01
CA PHE A 208 20.18 -9.40 -8.92
C PHE A 208 19.90 -8.76 -10.28
N ASN A 209 20.89 -8.12 -10.88
CA ASN A 209 20.83 -7.69 -12.27
C ASN A 209 21.75 -8.59 -13.11
N VAL A 210 21.16 -9.38 -14.00
CA VAL A 210 21.90 -10.30 -14.87
C VAL A 210 21.48 -10.05 -16.31
N SER A 211 22.43 -9.60 -17.16
CA SER A 211 22.19 -9.32 -18.58
C SER A 211 20.96 -8.42 -18.81
N GLU A 212 20.93 -7.27 -18.10
CA GLU A 212 19.84 -6.27 -18.17
C GLU A 212 18.46 -6.83 -17.73
N THR A 213 18.47 -7.91 -16.96
CA THR A 213 17.27 -8.51 -16.36
C THR A 213 17.38 -8.41 -14.85
N ASP A 214 16.44 -7.72 -14.23
CA ASP A 214 16.32 -7.65 -12.78
C ASP A 214 15.55 -8.87 -12.29
N MET A 215 16.12 -9.59 -11.33
CA MET A 215 15.53 -10.78 -10.72
C MET A 215 15.54 -10.63 -9.20
N SER A 216 14.38 -10.84 -8.59
CA SER A 216 14.21 -10.72 -7.15
C SER A 216 13.52 -11.95 -6.54
N PRO A 217 14.24 -13.04 -6.26
CA PRO A 217 13.69 -14.15 -5.49
C PRO A 217 13.41 -13.71 -4.04
N LEU A 218 12.33 -14.22 -3.47
CA LEU A 218 11.82 -13.85 -2.15
C LEU A 218 11.38 -15.08 -1.38
N LEU A 219 11.73 -15.14 -0.09
CA LEU A 219 11.17 -16.07 0.88
C LEU A 219 10.60 -15.25 2.03
N VAL A 220 9.33 -15.46 2.39
CA VAL A 220 8.70 -14.80 3.54
C VAL A 220 7.98 -15.83 4.38
N ARG A 221 8.33 -15.92 5.67
CA ARG A 221 7.54 -16.62 6.67
C ARG A 221 6.76 -15.56 7.45
N PHE A 222 5.44 -15.59 7.41
CA PHE A 222 4.60 -14.65 8.15
C PHE A 222 3.39 -15.41 8.70
N ARG A 223 3.00 -15.14 9.94
CA ARG A 223 1.85 -15.80 10.58
C ARG A 223 1.92 -17.33 10.46
N GLU A 224 0.89 -17.98 9.91
CA GLU A 224 0.87 -19.42 9.59
C GLU A 224 1.17 -19.72 8.10
N GLN A 225 1.85 -18.82 7.39
CA GLN A 225 2.12 -18.93 5.96
C GLN A 225 3.61 -18.86 5.61
N LEU A 226 3.99 -19.53 4.52
CA LEU A 226 5.30 -19.47 3.90
C LEU A 226 5.15 -19.13 2.42
N LEU A 227 5.67 -17.99 2.00
CA LEU A 227 5.66 -17.52 0.62
C LEU A 227 7.03 -17.73 -0.01
N PHE A 228 7.03 -18.36 -1.19
CA PHE A 228 8.14 -18.34 -2.14
C PHE A 228 7.73 -17.48 -3.33
N GLY A 229 8.49 -16.41 -3.55
CA GLY A 229 8.24 -15.41 -4.57
C GLY A 229 9.40 -15.31 -5.56
N ILE A 230 9.09 -14.92 -6.78
CA ILE A 230 10.07 -14.44 -7.74
C ILE A 230 9.46 -13.29 -8.53
N ASP A 231 10.24 -12.23 -8.68
CA ASP A 231 9.92 -11.09 -9.51
C ASP A 231 11.01 -10.93 -10.57
N VAL A 232 10.62 -10.79 -11.83
CA VAL A 232 11.52 -10.64 -12.97
C VAL A 232 11.04 -9.48 -13.81
N ALA A 233 11.92 -8.49 -14.03
CA ALA A 233 11.64 -7.33 -14.87
C ALA A 233 12.76 -7.14 -15.91
N ARG A 234 12.38 -6.72 -17.12
CA ARG A 234 13.32 -6.52 -18.22
C ARG A 234 12.81 -5.50 -19.24
N GLY A 235 13.74 -4.72 -19.79
CA GLY A 235 13.54 -3.98 -21.04
C GLY A 235 13.77 -4.85 -22.28
N ILE A 236 12.79 -4.92 -23.17
CA ILE A 236 12.86 -5.59 -24.47
C ILE A 236 12.70 -4.50 -25.56
N GLY A 237 13.83 -3.93 -25.98
CA GLY A 237 13.82 -2.72 -26.82
C GLY A 237 13.25 -1.54 -26.01
N SER A 238 12.18 -0.92 -26.52
CA SER A 238 11.46 0.17 -25.84
C SER A 238 10.27 -0.31 -25.00
N VAL A 239 10.01 -1.61 -24.92
CA VAL A 239 8.94 -2.22 -24.12
C VAL A 239 9.51 -2.68 -22.78
N GLY A 240 8.90 -2.28 -21.66
CA GLY A 240 9.12 -2.89 -20.36
C GLY A 240 8.27 -4.15 -20.23
N ALA A 241 8.79 -5.22 -19.63
CA ALA A 241 8.04 -6.44 -19.34
C ALA A 241 8.36 -6.95 -17.93
N TRP A 242 7.36 -7.52 -17.26
CA TRP A 242 7.53 -8.13 -15.94
C TRP A 242 6.72 -9.41 -15.77
N ILE A 243 7.19 -10.24 -14.85
CA ILE A 243 6.46 -11.36 -14.27
C ILE A 243 6.80 -11.49 -12.80
N GLU A 244 5.77 -11.55 -11.97
CA GLU A 244 5.85 -11.67 -10.53
C GLU A 244 4.99 -12.87 -10.11
N GLY A 245 5.60 -13.89 -9.52
CA GLY A 245 4.92 -15.11 -9.07
C GLY A 245 5.13 -15.35 -7.59
N ALA A 246 4.08 -15.74 -6.87
CA ALA A 246 4.12 -16.08 -5.46
C ALA A 246 3.35 -17.37 -5.17
N ARG A 247 4.05 -18.39 -4.66
CA ARG A 247 3.44 -19.60 -4.12
C ARG A 247 3.39 -19.48 -2.61
N VAL A 248 2.19 -19.58 -2.04
CA VAL A 248 1.98 -19.53 -0.60
C VAL A 248 1.58 -20.90 -0.11
N PHE A 249 2.34 -21.40 0.86
CA PHE A 249 2.08 -22.62 1.59
C PHE A 249 1.46 -22.27 2.92
N SER A 250 0.25 -22.79 3.19
CA SER A 250 -0.42 -22.53 4.45
C SER A 250 -0.23 -23.69 5.41
N MET A 251 0.23 -23.37 6.62
CA MET A 251 0.52 -24.35 7.68
C MET A 251 -0.64 -24.51 8.68
N GLY A 252 -1.71 -23.73 8.54
CA GLY A 252 -2.90 -23.77 9.39
C GLY A 252 -3.84 -24.94 9.08
N ARG A 253 -4.70 -25.29 10.05
CA ARG A 253 -5.50 -26.55 10.03
C ARG A 253 -6.58 -26.66 8.95
N ASP A 254 -6.95 -25.58 8.26
CA ASP A 254 -8.02 -25.56 7.23
C ASP A 254 -7.67 -24.65 6.04
N ALA A 255 -6.37 -24.48 5.78
CA ALA A 255 -5.91 -23.54 4.77
C ALA A 255 -5.27 -24.26 3.57
N ASN A 256 -5.68 -23.83 2.37
CA ASN A 256 -5.15 -24.37 1.13
C ASN A 256 -3.95 -23.56 0.67
N ASP A 257 -2.96 -24.26 0.13
CA ASP A 257 -1.91 -23.61 -0.65
C ASP A 257 -2.51 -22.94 -1.88
N TYR A 258 -1.96 -21.79 -2.26
CA TYR A 258 -2.39 -21.07 -3.44
C TYR A 258 -1.21 -20.45 -4.16
N PHE A 259 -1.43 -20.11 -5.43
CA PHE A 259 -0.45 -19.46 -6.27
C PHE A 259 -1.06 -18.20 -6.87
N ARG A 260 -0.28 -17.12 -6.86
CA ARG A 260 -0.63 -15.85 -7.49
C ARG A 260 0.43 -15.49 -8.51
N VAL A 261 0.04 -14.94 -9.65
CA VAL A 261 0.99 -14.43 -10.65
C VAL A 261 0.45 -13.17 -11.29
N SER A 262 1.30 -12.16 -11.42
CA SER A 262 1.07 -10.96 -12.23
C SER A 262 2.09 -10.93 -13.36
N THR A 263 1.68 -10.61 -14.58
CA THR A 263 2.59 -10.39 -15.69
C THR A 263 2.04 -9.32 -16.61
N GLY A 264 2.93 -8.49 -17.14
CA GLY A 264 2.51 -7.35 -17.95
C GLY A 264 3.62 -6.77 -18.78
N MET A 265 3.22 -5.77 -19.56
CA MET A 265 4.11 -4.99 -20.40
C MET A 265 3.71 -3.52 -20.32
N ASP A 266 4.70 -2.65 -20.48
CA ASP A 266 4.50 -1.21 -20.56
C ASP A 266 5.32 -0.57 -21.67
N TYR A 267 4.88 0.62 -22.08
CA TYR A 267 5.48 1.36 -23.17
C TYR A 267 5.26 2.87 -23.01
N SER A 268 6.25 3.66 -23.42
CA SER A 268 6.14 5.11 -23.57
C SER A 268 6.02 5.50 -25.04
N PHE A 269 4.83 5.93 -25.46
CA PHE A 269 4.53 6.40 -26.81
C PHE A 269 4.90 7.88 -26.93
N GLY A 270 6.04 8.15 -27.58
CA GLY A 270 6.48 9.51 -27.91
C GLY A 270 6.84 10.37 -26.70
N GLY A 271 7.00 9.79 -25.51
CA GLY A 271 7.31 10.52 -24.27
C GLY A 271 6.11 11.24 -23.63
N GLU A 272 4.96 11.32 -24.31
CA GLU A 272 3.76 12.00 -23.82
C GLU A 272 2.73 11.03 -23.26
N THR A 273 2.69 9.80 -23.78
CA THR A 273 1.75 8.78 -23.32
C THR A 273 2.51 7.59 -22.76
N TYR A 274 2.27 7.26 -21.50
CA TYR A 274 2.67 5.99 -20.91
C TYR A 274 1.45 5.06 -20.87
N GLY A 275 1.64 3.79 -21.20
CA GLY A 275 0.57 2.80 -21.11
C GLY A 275 1.08 1.44 -20.72
N PHE A 276 0.24 0.66 -20.05
CA PHE A 276 0.54 -0.71 -19.65
C PHE A 276 -0.66 -1.63 -19.77
N ILE A 277 -0.37 -2.92 -19.87
CA ILE A 277 -1.33 -4.02 -19.70
C ILE A 277 -0.77 -5.01 -18.68
N GLU A 278 -1.65 -5.58 -17.86
CA GLU A 278 -1.29 -6.58 -16.86
C GLU A 278 -2.36 -7.66 -16.77
N TYR A 279 -1.94 -8.91 -16.63
CA TYR A 279 -2.80 -10.00 -16.24
C TYR A 279 -2.41 -10.46 -14.84
N HIS A 280 -3.40 -10.63 -13.97
CA HIS A 280 -3.21 -11.17 -12.63
C HIS A 280 -4.08 -12.41 -12.43
N PHE A 281 -3.45 -13.53 -12.10
CA PHE A 281 -4.13 -14.72 -11.60
C PHE A 281 -4.02 -14.76 -10.08
N ASN A 282 -5.18 -14.79 -9.43
CA ASN A 282 -5.32 -14.87 -7.98
C ASN A 282 -5.82 -16.26 -7.58
N GLY A 283 -4.91 -17.21 -7.31
CA GLY A 283 -5.31 -18.57 -6.90
C GLY A 283 -5.96 -18.65 -5.51
N ALA A 284 -5.97 -17.56 -4.73
CA ALA A 284 -6.75 -17.46 -3.50
C ALA A 284 -8.23 -17.11 -3.77
N GLY A 285 -8.51 -16.52 -4.92
CA GLY A 285 -9.84 -16.12 -5.34
C GLY A 285 -10.74 -17.29 -5.72
N VAL A 286 -12.03 -17.04 -5.70
CA VAL A 286 -13.06 -17.99 -6.14
C VAL A 286 -13.61 -17.60 -7.50
N ARG A 287 -14.34 -18.51 -8.12
CA ARG A 287 -14.91 -18.30 -9.46
C ARG A 287 -16.40 -18.02 -9.47
N ASP A 288 -17.05 -18.14 -8.33
CA ASP A 288 -18.46 -17.87 -8.19
C ASP A 288 -18.63 -16.69 -7.23
N PRO A 289 -19.33 -15.61 -7.62
CA PRO A 289 -19.62 -14.49 -6.73
C PRO A 289 -20.36 -14.89 -5.45
N GLU A 290 -21.15 -15.97 -5.47
CA GLU A 290 -21.84 -16.48 -4.27
C GLU A 290 -20.85 -16.92 -3.17
N ASP A 291 -19.64 -17.34 -3.55
CA ASP A 291 -18.61 -17.80 -2.63
C ASP A 291 -17.74 -16.65 -2.07
N TYR A 292 -17.86 -15.41 -2.58
CA TYR A 292 -16.97 -14.30 -2.18
C TYR A 292 -17.00 -14.04 -0.68
N LEU A 293 -18.19 -13.91 -0.08
CA LEU A 293 -18.33 -13.59 1.35
C LEU A 293 -17.75 -14.70 2.24
N VAL A 294 -17.92 -15.97 1.85
CA VAL A 294 -17.36 -17.12 2.57
C VAL A 294 -15.84 -17.13 2.43
N ASN A 295 -15.32 -16.83 1.23
CA ASN A 295 -13.89 -16.84 0.95
C ASN A 295 -13.13 -15.74 1.70
N LEU A 296 -13.72 -14.54 1.83
CA LEU A 296 -13.16 -13.42 2.61
C LEU A 296 -12.91 -13.75 4.09
N ASN A 297 -13.66 -14.72 4.63
CA ASN A 297 -13.49 -15.17 6.01
C ASN A 297 -12.38 -16.21 6.21
N ARG A 298 -11.73 -16.68 5.12
CA ARG A 298 -10.63 -17.65 5.21
C ARG A 298 -9.33 -16.99 5.70
N PRO A 299 -8.44 -17.76 6.36
CA PRO A 299 -7.14 -17.26 6.79
C PRO A 299 -6.34 -16.57 5.68
N THR A 300 -6.42 -17.05 4.43
CA THR A 300 -5.74 -16.45 3.28
C THR A 300 -6.04 -14.96 3.09
N TYR A 301 -7.30 -14.54 3.27
CA TYR A 301 -7.70 -13.14 3.10
C TYR A 301 -7.39 -12.28 4.33
N ARG A 302 -7.39 -12.89 5.52
CA ARG A 302 -7.10 -12.20 6.79
C ARG A 302 -5.61 -12.00 7.02
N ASP A 303 -4.79 -12.97 6.62
CA ASP A 303 -3.38 -13.06 7.02
C ASP A 303 -2.38 -12.72 5.91
N ALA A 304 -2.80 -12.77 4.63
CA ALA A 304 -1.90 -12.62 3.48
C ALA A 304 -2.15 -11.38 2.62
N ALA A 305 -2.91 -10.42 3.15
CA ALA A 305 -3.21 -9.15 2.49
C ALA A 305 -3.80 -9.33 1.07
N VAL A 306 -4.50 -10.44 0.82
CA VAL A 306 -5.28 -10.68 -0.41
C VAL A 306 -6.58 -9.91 -0.28
N TYR A 307 -6.86 -9.02 -1.23
CA TYR A 307 -8.09 -8.21 -1.22
C TYR A 307 -9.00 -8.46 -2.44
N LEU A 308 -8.46 -9.03 -3.52
CA LEU A 308 -9.20 -9.39 -4.72
C LEU A 308 -9.97 -10.71 -4.56
N MET A 309 -11.27 -10.71 -4.87
CA MET A 309 -12.18 -11.83 -4.56
C MET A 309 -12.25 -12.92 -5.64
N GLY A 310 -12.19 -12.50 -6.91
CA GLY A 310 -12.13 -13.36 -8.09
C GLY A 310 -10.75 -13.96 -8.37
N ALA A 311 -10.70 -14.84 -9.37
CA ALA A 311 -9.50 -15.60 -9.72
C ALA A 311 -8.70 -15.01 -10.90
N HIS A 312 -9.35 -14.35 -11.86
CA HIS A 312 -8.73 -13.88 -13.09
C HIS A 312 -8.99 -12.40 -13.32
N TYR A 313 -7.90 -11.64 -13.43
CA TYR A 313 -7.96 -10.20 -13.68
C TYR A 313 -7.16 -9.79 -14.89
N PHE A 314 -7.72 -8.84 -15.63
CA PHE A 314 -7.02 -8.12 -16.69
C PHE A 314 -7.06 -6.64 -16.39
N ALA A 315 -5.90 -6.00 -16.40
CA ALA A 315 -5.77 -4.58 -16.17
C ALA A 315 -5.11 -3.89 -17.36
N LEU A 316 -5.53 -2.64 -17.57
CA LEU A 316 -4.92 -1.72 -18.51
C LEU A 316 -4.86 -0.35 -17.85
N GLY A 317 -3.79 0.38 -18.08
CA GLY A 317 -3.65 1.73 -17.57
C GLY A 317 -2.91 2.61 -18.54
N ALA A 318 -3.23 3.89 -18.53
CA ALA A 318 -2.54 4.88 -19.33
C ALA A 318 -2.49 6.23 -18.64
N THR A 319 -1.41 6.97 -18.89
CA THR A 319 -1.23 8.37 -18.52
C THR A 319 -0.81 9.13 -19.77
N HIS A 320 -1.52 10.22 -20.07
CA HIS A 320 -1.26 11.08 -21.21
C HIS A 320 -1.05 12.52 -20.75
N GLN A 321 0.10 13.09 -21.11
CA GLN A 321 0.48 14.46 -20.80
C GLN A 321 -0.17 15.41 -21.82
N LEU A 322 -1.31 16.01 -21.45
CA LEU A 322 -2.03 16.96 -22.33
C LEU A 322 -1.24 18.26 -22.54
N THR A 323 -0.59 18.74 -21.49
CA THR A 323 0.36 19.85 -21.49
C THR A 323 1.40 19.55 -20.42
N PRO A 324 2.59 20.19 -20.36
CA PRO A 324 3.59 19.91 -19.31
C PRO A 324 3.10 20.04 -17.86
N LEU A 325 1.96 20.73 -17.64
CA LEU A 325 1.35 20.92 -16.33
C LEU A 325 0.09 20.08 -16.10
N VAL A 326 -0.50 19.49 -17.16
CA VAL A 326 -1.77 18.76 -17.06
C VAL A 326 -1.60 17.33 -17.57
N ALA A 327 -1.85 16.36 -16.69
CA ALA A 327 -1.82 14.94 -17.02
C ALA A 327 -3.23 14.34 -16.86
N LEU A 328 -3.64 13.53 -17.83
CA LEU A 328 -4.82 12.69 -17.75
C LEU A 328 -4.38 11.25 -17.54
N SER A 329 -4.94 10.55 -16.57
CA SER A 329 -4.67 9.15 -16.31
C SER A 329 -5.97 8.35 -16.19
N GLY A 330 -5.88 7.06 -16.50
CA GLY A 330 -7.00 6.15 -16.38
C GLY A 330 -6.49 4.73 -16.21
N GLN A 331 -7.05 4.02 -15.23
CA GLN A 331 -6.80 2.60 -15.03
C GLN A 331 -8.11 1.83 -15.06
N PHE A 332 -8.08 0.65 -15.64
CA PHE A 332 -9.20 -0.25 -15.73
C PHE A 332 -8.77 -1.64 -15.27
N LEU A 333 -9.59 -2.27 -14.44
CA LEU A 333 -9.37 -3.61 -13.89
C LEU A 333 -10.65 -4.43 -14.10
N ALA A 334 -10.55 -5.48 -14.91
CA ALA A 334 -11.64 -6.42 -15.17
C ALA A 334 -11.47 -7.66 -14.31
N ASN A 335 -12.50 -8.06 -13.57
CA ASN A 335 -12.60 -9.42 -13.06
C ASN A 335 -13.29 -10.24 -14.16
N VAL A 336 -12.49 -11.04 -14.87
CA VAL A 336 -12.97 -11.82 -16.03
C VAL A 336 -13.93 -12.92 -15.59
N THR A 337 -13.90 -13.27 -14.30
CA THR A 337 -14.64 -14.40 -13.76
C THR A 337 -16.12 -14.09 -13.60
N ASP A 338 -16.45 -12.88 -13.15
CA ASP A 338 -17.83 -12.42 -12.93
C ASP A 338 -18.24 -11.30 -13.90
N SER A 339 -17.38 -10.98 -14.88
CA SER A 339 -17.62 -9.94 -15.89
C SER A 339 -17.86 -8.54 -15.30
N SER A 340 -17.31 -8.26 -14.13
CA SER A 340 -17.31 -6.92 -13.54
C SER A 340 -16.02 -6.15 -13.85
N PHE A 341 -16.11 -4.82 -13.77
CA PHE A 341 -15.04 -3.91 -14.10
C PHE A 341 -14.93 -2.80 -13.08
N PHE A 342 -13.71 -2.34 -12.85
CA PHE A 342 -13.44 -1.13 -12.13
C PHE A 342 -12.69 -0.15 -13.02
N PHE A 343 -13.11 1.11 -12.98
CA PHE A 343 -12.52 2.18 -13.76
C PHE A 343 -12.13 3.36 -12.86
N ALA A 344 -10.88 3.81 -13.01
CA ALA A 344 -10.25 4.84 -12.20
C ALA A 344 -9.69 5.97 -13.07
N PRO A 345 -10.52 6.89 -13.59
CA PRO A 345 -10.05 8.07 -14.29
C PRO A 345 -9.60 9.16 -13.32
N ALA A 346 -8.52 9.87 -13.65
CA ALA A 346 -8.08 11.04 -12.91
C ALA A 346 -7.41 12.07 -13.82
N ILE A 347 -7.58 13.34 -13.48
CA ILE A 347 -6.84 14.47 -14.06
C ILE A 347 -6.02 15.13 -12.97
N GLU A 348 -4.77 15.45 -13.28
CA GLU A 348 -3.87 16.20 -12.41
C GLU A 348 -3.43 17.48 -13.11
N TYR A 349 -3.41 18.58 -12.36
CA TYR A 349 -2.89 19.87 -12.75
C TYR A 349 -1.83 20.32 -11.73
N ASN A 350 -0.59 20.46 -12.21
CA ASN A 350 0.52 21.06 -11.50
C ASN A 350 0.45 22.58 -11.65
N ILE A 351 0.05 23.28 -10.59
CA ILE A 351 -0.14 24.75 -10.62
C ILE A 351 1.22 25.44 -10.59
N GLU A 352 2.08 24.98 -9.69
CA GLU A 352 3.39 25.52 -9.39
C GLU A 352 4.22 24.37 -8.84
N GLN A 353 5.55 24.52 -8.87
CA GLN A 353 6.44 23.53 -8.28
C GLN A 353 5.95 23.11 -6.88
N ASP A 354 5.89 21.80 -6.66
CA ASP A 354 5.46 21.21 -5.40
C ASP A 354 3.98 21.47 -5.02
N PHE A 355 3.14 21.98 -5.95
CA PHE A 355 1.69 22.18 -5.75
C PHE A 355 0.88 21.50 -6.87
N TYR A 356 0.14 20.46 -6.49
CA TYR A 356 -0.72 19.69 -7.38
C TYR A 356 -2.20 19.81 -6.99
N LEU A 357 -3.08 19.92 -7.99
CA LEU A 357 -4.51 19.66 -7.87
C LEU A 357 -4.86 18.41 -8.66
N SER A 358 -5.75 17.57 -8.15
CA SER A 358 -6.29 16.47 -8.93
C SER A 358 -7.76 16.23 -8.64
N GLY A 359 -8.44 15.65 -9.62
CA GLY A 359 -9.81 15.17 -9.48
C GLY A 359 -9.98 13.88 -10.24
N GLY A 360 -10.78 12.97 -9.70
CA GLY A 360 -10.95 11.66 -10.31
C GLY A 360 -12.09 10.88 -9.68
N ALA A 361 -12.27 9.66 -10.16
CA ALA A 361 -13.29 8.77 -9.66
C ALA A 361 -12.79 7.33 -9.59
N PHE A 362 -13.45 6.52 -8.78
CA PHE A 362 -13.38 5.08 -8.78
C PHE A 362 -14.79 4.55 -9.03
N ILE A 363 -14.97 3.82 -10.11
CA ILE A 363 -16.29 3.42 -10.59
C ILE A 363 -16.30 1.91 -10.73
N GLY A 364 -17.13 1.25 -9.92
CA GLY A 364 -17.44 -0.17 -10.04
C GLY A 364 -18.60 -0.39 -11.01
N ILE A 365 -18.41 -1.26 -11.99
CA ILE A 365 -19.40 -1.64 -13.00
C ILE A 365 -19.60 -3.14 -12.92
N GLY A 366 -20.80 -3.57 -12.58
CA GLY A 366 -21.16 -4.98 -12.45
C GLY A 366 -22.52 -5.12 -11.76
N ASP A 367 -22.99 -6.36 -11.63
CA ASP A 367 -24.24 -6.63 -10.95
C ASP A 367 -24.13 -6.26 -9.46
N ARG A 368 -25.07 -5.42 -9.01
CA ARG A 368 -25.14 -4.92 -7.64
C ARG A 368 -25.50 -6.03 -6.66
N PRO A 369 -25.02 -5.97 -5.41
CA PRO A 369 -25.34 -6.98 -4.40
C PRO A 369 -26.83 -7.02 -4.06
N GLN A 370 -27.32 -8.20 -3.67
CA GLN A 370 -28.68 -8.41 -3.17
C GLN A 370 -28.63 -8.74 -1.68
N GLY A 371 -28.90 -7.75 -0.83
CA GLY A 371 -28.63 -7.85 0.60
C GLY A 371 -27.13 -8.03 0.85
N GLU A 372 -26.75 -9.08 1.58
CA GLU A 372 -25.34 -9.41 1.86
C GLU A 372 -24.69 -10.27 0.76
N HIS A 373 -25.44 -10.68 -0.26
CA HIS A 373 -24.92 -11.56 -1.32
C HIS A 373 -24.31 -10.73 -2.46
N PHE A 374 -23.03 -10.97 -2.73
CA PHE A 374 -22.36 -10.42 -3.91
C PHE A 374 -22.92 -11.08 -5.17
N GLN A 375 -23.17 -10.26 -6.19
CA GLN A 375 -23.49 -10.72 -7.55
C GLN A 375 -22.29 -10.55 -8.48
N SER A 376 -21.45 -9.56 -8.17
CA SER A 376 -20.13 -9.38 -8.77
C SER A 376 -19.24 -8.63 -7.79
N GLU A 377 -17.93 -8.73 -7.96
CA GLU A 377 -16.95 -8.09 -7.09
C GLU A 377 -17.08 -6.57 -7.20
N PHE A 378 -16.89 -6.02 -8.41
CA PHE A 378 -16.88 -4.57 -8.58
C PHE A 378 -18.28 -3.94 -8.56
N GLY A 379 -19.36 -4.70 -8.78
CA GLY A 379 -20.72 -4.22 -8.50
C GLY A 379 -20.99 -4.05 -7.00
N GLY A 380 -20.26 -4.80 -6.16
CA GLY A 380 -20.30 -4.72 -4.70
C GLY A 380 -19.44 -3.61 -4.11
N TYR A 381 -18.74 -2.81 -4.91
CA TYR A 381 -17.90 -1.73 -4.42
C TYR A 381 -18.61 -0.38 -4.50
N SER A 382 -18.26 0.52 -3.57
CA SER A 382 -18.72 1.91 -3.59
C SER A 382 -18.08 2.65 -4.75
N ASN A 383 -18.87 3.48 -5.42
CA ASN A 383 -18.33 4.46 -6.35
C ASN A 383 -17.77 5.63 -5.54
N ILE A 384 -16.60 6.13 -5.92
CA ILE A 384 -15.93 7.21 -5.22
C ILE A 384 -15.69 8.34 -6.21
N LEU A 385 -16.02 9.57 -5.82
CA LEU A 385 -15.57 10.78 -6.49
C LEU A 385 -14.62 11.51 -5.54
N PHE A 386 -13.47 11.96 -6.04
CA PHE A 386 -12.52 12.69 -5.23
C PHE A 386 -11.99 13.95 -5.91
N PHE A 387 -11.64 14.91 -5.06
CA PHE A 387 -10.81 16.05 -5.38
C PHE A 387 -9.70 16.14 -4.35
N SER A 388 -8.50 16.47 -4.78
CA SER A 388 -7.37 16.62 -3.87
C SER A 388 -6.46 17.77 -4.26
N PHE A 389 -5.75 18.27 -3.27
CA PHE A 389 -4.64 19.17 -3.46
C PHE A 389 -3.47 18.68 -2.62
N ARG A 390 -2.25 18.83 -3.13
CA ARG A 390 -1.03 18.32 -2.49
C ARG A 390 0.05 19.37 -2.59
N ILE A 391 0.65 19.70 -1.45
CA ILE A 391 1.74 20.67 -1.32
C ILE A 391 2.92 19.97 -0.67
N TYR A 392 4.10 20.01 -1.30
CA TYR A 392 5.34 19.45 -0.75
C TYR A 392 6.30 20.57 -0.35
N TYR A 393 7.19 20.31 0.60
CA TYR A 393 8.19 21.28 1.08
C TYR A 393 9.46 20.61 1.60
#